data_AF-A0A5J5C5S6-F1
#
_entry.id   AF-A0A5J5C5S6-F1
#
_cell.length_a   1.000
_cell.length_b   1.000
_cell.length_c   1.000
_cell.angle_alpha   90.00
_cell.angle_beta   90.00
_cell.angle_gamma   90.00
#
_symmetry.space_group_name_H-M   'P 1'
#
loop_
_entity.id
_entity.type
_entity.pdbx_description
1 polymer ?
#
loop_
_entity_poly.entity_id
_entity_poly.type
_entity_poly.pdbx_seq_one_letter_code
_entity_poly.pdbx_strand_id
1 'polypeptide(L)'
;MGVTSIAQEFSAPVAPTKMFKALILDSHNLVPKLMPHSIKSIEFIEGNGDVGSIKQTNFTDGSHFKYLKHRIDALDKENFLCKYSLIEGDVLGHNLELIAYEVKFEASGDGGCICRMTSE
;
A
#
# COMPACT_ATOMS: atom_id res chain seq x y z
N MET A 1 -20.24 13.55 -7.24
CA MET A 1 -18.89 13.46 -6.68
C MET A 1 -17.91 13.33 -7.83
N GLY A 2 -16.79 14.05 -7.79
CA GLY A 2 -15.75 13.95 -8.81
C GLY A 2 -14.74 12.87 -8.41
N VAL A 3 -14.17 12.17 -9.38
CA VAL A 3 -13.06 11.23 -9.20
C VAL A 3 -11.84 11.82 -9.90
N THR A 4 -10.70 11.82 -9.22
CA THR A 4 -9.43 12.28 -9.80
C THR A 4 -8.47 11.12 -9.86
N SER A 5 -8.12 10.69 -11.07
CA SER A 5 -7.17 9.58 -11.25
C SER A 5 -5.75 10.09 -11.46
N ILE A 6 -4.80 9.49 -10.75
CA ILE A 6 -3.36 9.74 -10.87
C ILE A 6 -2.66 8.40 -11.09
N ALA A 7 -1.83 8.31 -12.12
CA ALA A 7 -1.03 7.13 -12.42
C ALA A 7 0.47 7.45 -12.30
N GLN A 8 1.23 6.51 -11.72
CA GLN A 8 2.67 6.62 -11.53
C GLN A 8 3.35 5.28 -11.85
N GLU A 9 4.56 5.36 -12.38
CA GLU A 9 5.40 4.19 -12.64
C GLU A 9 6.78 4.35 -12.00
N PHE A 10 7.28 3.28 -11.39
CA PHE A 10 8.59 3.23 -10.75
C PHE A 10 9.36 1.99 -11.20
N SER A 11 10.65 2.13 -11.52
CA SER A 11 11.52 0.99 -11.82
C SER A 11 12.36 0.60 -10.60
N ALA A 12 12.50 -0.70 -10.36
CA ALA A 12 13.32 -1.25 -9.29
C ALA A 12 14.18 -2.42 -9.80
N PRO A 13 15.46 -2.53 -9.41
CA PRO A 13 16.35 -3.62 -9.82
C PRO A 13 16.10 -4.91 -9.02
N VAL A 14 14.83 -5.23 -8.73
CA VAL A 14 14.40 -6.35 -7.89
C VAL A 14 13.22 -7.02 -8.56
N ALA A 15 13.24 -8.36 -8.66
CA ALA A 15 12.18 -9.13 -9.31
C ALA A 15 10.78 -8.85 -8.70
N PRO A 16 9.70 -8.86 -9.52
CA PRO A 16 8.33 -8.54 -9.09
C PRO A 16 7.86 -9.35 -7.89
N THR A 17 8.16 -10.66 -7.86
CA THR A 17 7.77 -11.55 -6.76
C THR A 17 8.35 -11.12 -5.42
N LYS A 18 9.60 -10.64 -5.39
CA LYS A 18 10.24 -10.14 -4.18
C LYS A 18 9.64 -8.80 -3.77
N MET A 19 9.40 -7.90 -4.72
CA MET A 19 8.79 -6.60 -4.48
C MET A 19 7.36 -6.74 -3.94
N PHE A 20 6.54 -7.57 -4.58
CA PHE A 20 5.16 -7.85 -4.16
C PHE A 20 5.12 -8.47 -2.76
N LYS A 21 5.97 -9.45 -2.47
CA LYS A 21 6.08 -10.02 -1.12
C LYS A 21 6.46 -8.94 -0.10
N ALA A 22 7.48 -8.12 -0.39
CA ALA A 22 7.98 -7.10 0.52
C ALA A 22 6.97 -5.98 0.81
N LEU A 23 6.34 -5.44 -0.24
CA LEU A 23 5.54 -4.21 -0.16
C LEU A 23 4.03 -4.45 0.00
N ILE A 24 3.53 -5.64 -0.35
CA ILE A 24 2.10 -5.97 -0.22
C ILE A 24 1.87 -6.98 0.90
N LEU A 25 2.52 -8.14 0.81
CA LEU A 25 2.22 -9.26 1.72
C LEU A 25 2.84 -9.05 3.11
N ASP A 26 4.12 -8.67 3.15
CA ASP A 26 4.93 -8.56 4.37
C ASP A 26 5.20 -7.11 4.79
N SER A 27 4.47 -6.16 4.20
CA SER A 27 4.68 -4.74 4.47
C SER A 27 4.52 -4.36 5.93
N HIS A 28 3.64 -5.07 6.64
CA HIS A 28 3.41 -4.85 8.06
C HIS A 28 4.64 -5.11 8.94
N ASN A 29 5.52 -6.03 8.52
CA ASN A 29 6.77 -6.33 9.21
C ASN A 29 7.95 -5.51 8.66
N LEU A 30 7.99 -5.32 7.34
CA LEU A 30 9.14 -4.72 6.67
C LEU A 30 9.14 -3.19 6.75
N VAL A 31 8.01 -2.53 6.46
CA VAL A 31 7.95 -1.07 6.32
C VAL A 31 8.32 -0.34 7.63
N PRO A 32 7.85 -0.74 8.83
CA PRO A 32 8.29 -0.11 10.07
C PRO A 32 9.81 -0.21 10.31
N LYS A 33 10.46 -1.27 9.81
CA LYS A 33 11.92 -1.44 9.93
C LYS A 33 12.69 -0.59 8.91
N LEU A 34 12.11 -0.36 7.73
CA LEU A 34 12.71 0.50 6.71
C LEU A 34 12.55 1.99 7.03
N MET A 35 11.45 2.37 7.69
CA MET A 35 11.11 3.76 8.00
C MET A 35 10.77 3.96 9.49
N PRO A 36 11.66 3.58 10.43
CA PRO A 36 11.36 3.55 11.86
C PRO A 36 11.07 4.94 12.46
N HIS A 37 11.55 6.00 11.81
CA HIS A 37 11.31 7.38 12.24
C HIS A 37 9.94 7.91 11.81
N SER A 38 9.31 7.30 10.79
CA SER A 38 8.00 7.71 10.27
C SER A 38 6.89 6.78 10.72
N ILE A 39 7.13 5.47 10.71
CA ILE A 39 6.13 4.43 10.94
C ILE A 39 6.49 3.66 12.20
N LYS A 40 5.61 3.74 13.19
CA LYS A 40 5.76 3.06 14.49
C LYS A 40 5.37 1.59 14.39
N SER A 41 4.21 1.30 13.79
CA SER A 41 3.74 -0.06 13.56
C SER A 41 2.74 -0.12 12.41
N ILE A 42 2.54 -1.32 11.87
CA ILE A 42 1.46 -1.63 10.96
C ILE A 42 0.85 -2.93 11.45
N GLU A 43 -0.45 -2.92 11.71
CA GLU A 43 -1.15 -4.00 12.38
C GLU A 43 -2.43 -4.35 11.62
N PHE A 44 -2.79 -5.63 11.62
CA PHE A 44 -4.10 -6.05 11.15
C PHE A 44 -5.12 -5.85 12.25
N ILE A 45 -6.11 -5.00 12.01
CA ILE A 45 -7.24 -4.81 12.94
C ILE A 45 -8.41 -5.72 12.58
N GLU A 46 -8.47 -6.16 11.32
CA GLU A 46 -9.41 -7.15 10.83
C GLU A 46 -8.73 -8.02 9.76
N GLY A 47 -8.96 -9.33 9.80
CA GLY A 47 -8.37 -10.28 8.87
C GLY A 47 -6.87 -10.51 9.08
N ASN A 48 -6.26 -11.27 8.16
CA ASN A 48 -4.89 -11.77 8.27
C ASN A 48 -4.03 -11.49 7.03
N GLY A 49 -4.46 -10.58 6.15
CA GLY A 49 -3.72 -10.19 4.94
C GLY A 49 -4.32 -10.63 3.61
N ASP A 50 -5.48 -11.29 3.63
CA ASP A 50 -6.27 -11.57 2.42
C ASP A 50 -7.33 -10.49 2.18
N VAL A 51 -8.09 -10.62 1.09
CA VAL A 51 -9.17 -9.70 0.71
C VAL A 51 -10.15 -9.48 1.87
N GLY A 52 -10.54 -8.23 2.10
CA GLY A 52 -11.35 -7.79 3.23
C GLY A 52 -10.54 -7.41 4.47
N SER A 53 -9.26 -7.80 4.57
CA SER A 53 -8.44 -7.44 5.73
C SER A 53 -8.23 -5.92 5.82
N ILE A 54 -8.21 -5.40 7.04
CA ILE A 54 -7.93 -3.99 7.33
C ILE A 54 -6.61 -3.88 8.07
N LYS A 55 -5.68 -3.13 7.48
CA LYS A 55 -4.37 -2.77 8.04
C LYS A 55 -4.42 -1.35 8.57
N GLN A 56 -4.07 -1.16 9.84
CA GLN A 56 -3.82 0.16 10.41
C GLN A 56 -2.32 0.44 10.45
N THR A 57 -1.91 1.56 9.85
CA THR A 57 -0.55 2.10 10.00
C THR A 57 -0.57 3.16 11.08
N ASN A 58 0.27 3.02 12.10
CA ASN A 58 0.47 3.99 13.15
C ASN A 58 1.78 4.75 12.91
N PHE A 59 1.70 6.07 12.88
CA PHE A 59 2.88 6.91 12.71
C PHE A 59 3.52 7.25 14.07
N THR A 60 4.75 7.78 14.03
CA THR A 60 5.45 8.24 15.23
C THR A 60 4.84 9.55 15.76
N ASP A 61 5.03 9.84 17.05
CA ASP A 61 4.40 10.99 17.73
C ASP A 61 4.82 12.37 17.15
N GLY A 62 5.88 12.42 16.33
CA GLY A 62 6.32 13.62 15.60
C GLY A 62 5.78 13.74 14.16
N SER A 63 4.98 12.78 13.70
CA SER A 63 4.35 12.80 12.38
C SER A 63 3.18 13.77 12.32
N HIS A 64 2.92 14.32 11.13
CA HIS A 64 1.73 15.14 10.86
C HIS A 64 0.42 14.35 10.96
N PHE A 65 0.48 13.04 10.78
CA PHE A 65 -0.67 12.14 10.83
C PHE A 65 -0.50 11.16 11.98
N LYS A 66 -1.59 10.78 12.66
CA LYS A 66 -1.54 9.80 13.76
C LYS A 66 -1.60 8.37 13.24
N TYR A 67 -2.58 8.10 12.39
CA TYR A 67 -2.78 6.79 11.80
C TYR A 67 -3.53 6.88 10.47
N LEU A 68 -3.52 5.76 9.75
CA LEU A 68 -4.41 5.51 8.62
C LEU A 68 -4.83 4.04 8.58
N LYS A 69 -5.93 3.73 7.90
CA LYS A 69 -6.44 2.38 7.69
C LYS A 69 -6.63 2.10 6.21
N HIS A 70 -6.02 1.01 5.76
CA HIS A 70 -6.21 0.48 4.42
C HIS A 70 -7.01 -0.82 4.48
N ARG A 71 -8.00 -0.97 3.61
CA ARG A 71 -8.68 -2.26 3.36
C ARG A 71 -8.14 -2.89 2.09
N ILE A 72 -7.88 -4.19 2.10
CA ILE A 72 -7.50 -4.95 0.89
C ILE A 72 -8.79 -5.28 0.12
N ASP A 73 -8.94 -4.74 -1.09
CA ASP A 73 -10.13 -4.91 -1.91
C ASP A 73 -9.98 -6.06 -2.92
N ALA A 74 -8.77 -6.26 -3.43
CA ALA A 74 -8.43 -7.39 -4.30
C ALA A 74 -6.96 -7.75 -4.12
N LEU A 75 -6.65 -9.05 -4.20
CA LEU A 75 -5.29 -9.54 -4.09
C LEU A 75 -5.07 -10.70 -5.06
N ASP A 76 -4.28 -10.46 -6.10
CA ASP A 76 -3.87 -11.45 -7.08
C ASP A 76 -2.37 -11.73 -6.91
N LYS A 77 -2.07 -12.85 -6.26
CA LYS A 77 -0.70 -13.27 -5.95
C LYS A 77 0.03 -13.83 -7.18
N GLU A 78 -0.69 -14.25 -8.21
CA GLU A 78 -0.13 -14.82 -9.44
C GLU A 78 0.31 -13.72 -10.40
N ASN A 79 -0.52 -12.68 -10.55
CA ASN A 79 -0.25 -11.53 -11.41
C ASN A 79 0.40 -10.33 -10.68
N PHE A 80 0.78 -10.51 -9.42
CA PHE A 80 1.37 -9.49 -8.55
C PHE A 80 0.59 -8.17 -8.54
N LEU A 81 -0.74 -8.28 -8.41
CA LEU A 81 -1.66 -7.16 -8.38
C LEU A 81 -2.37 -7.08 -7.03
N CYS A 82 -2.48 -5.87 -6.50
CA CYS A 82 -3.21 -5.59 -5.28
C CYS A 82 -4.05 -4.34 -5.46
N LYS A 83 -5.31 -4.41 -5.05
CA LYS A 83 -6.17 -3.23 -4.88
C LYS A 83 -6.45 -3.05 -3.41
N TYR A 84 -6.32 -1.83 -2.92
CA TYR A 84 -6.62 -1.49 -1.54
C TYR A 84 -7.12 -0.06 -1.45
N SER A 85 -7.92 0.24 -0.44
CA SER A 85 -8.49 1.57 -0.27
C SER A 85 -8.11 2.16 1.08
N LEU A 86 -7.76 3.45 1.09
CA LEU A 86 -7.64 4.24 2.31
C LEU A 86 -9.04 4.64 2.78
N ILE A 87 -9.54 3.91 3.78
CA ILE A 87 -10.92 4.03 4.28
C ILE A 87 -11.05 4.94 5.51
N GLU A 88 -9.94 5.21 6.19
CA GLU A 88 -9.91 6.04 7.39
C GLU A 88 -8.49 6.58 7.61
N GLY A 89 -8.39 7.77 8.19
CA GLY A 89 -7.11 8.35 8.60
C GLY A 89 -7.05 9.84 8.36
N ASP A 90 -6.19 10.51 9.12
CA ASP A 90 -6.03 11.97 9.08
C ASP A 90 -5.64 12.48 7.67
N VAL A 91 -5.07 11.60 6.84
CA VAL A 91 -4.64 11.87 5.45
C VAL A 91 -5.81 12.22 4.52
N LEU A 92 -7.02 11.70 4.76
CA LEU A 92 -8.19 11.99 3.93
C LEU A 92 -8.67 13.46 4.07
N GLY A 93 -8.33 14.11 5.19
CA GLY A 93 -8.78 15.46 5.49
C GLY A 93 -10.31 15.58 5.52
N HIS A 94 -10.84 16.69 5.01
CA HIS A 94 -12.29 16.95 4.99
C HIS A 94 -12.94 16.77 3.61
N ASN A 95 -12.13 16.64 2.54
CA ASN A 95 -12.62 16.72 1.16
C ASN A 95 -12.60 15.37 0.44
N LEU A 96 -11.92 14.36 0.98
CA LEU A 96 -11.81 13.04 0.37
C LEU A 96 -12.59 12.03 1.22
N GLU A 97 -13.46 11.26 0.58
CA GLU A 97 -14.22 10.18 1.23
C GLU A 97 -13.42 8.88 1.29
N LEU A 98 -12.63 8.62 0.25
CA LEU A 98 -11.89 7.40 0.02
C LEU A 98 -10.73 7.73 -0.94
N ILE A 99 -9.65 6.95 -0.88
CA ILE A 99 -8.71 6.85 -2.00
C ILE A 99 -8.55 5.38 -2.33
N ALA A 100 -8.87 4.98 -3.55
CA ALA A 100 -8.65 3.62 -4.03
C ALA A 100 -7.29 3.54 -4.74
N TYR A 101 -6.52 2.50 -4.42
CA TYR A 101 -5.22 2.22 -5.00
C TYR A 101 -5.28 0.92 -5.79
N GLU A 102 -4.67 0.93 -6.97
CA GLU A 102 -4.31 -0.28 -7.71
C GLU A 102 -2.80 -0.30 -7.89
N VAL A 103 -2.15 -1.37 -7.43
CA VAL A 103 -0.70 -1.55 -7.56
C VAL A 103 -0.42 -2.85 -8.29
N LYS A 104 0.40 -2.79 -9.33
CA LYS A 104 0.83 -3.95 -10.12
C LYS A 104 2.35 -3.97 -10.27
N PHE A 105 2.95 -5.15 -10.13
CA PHE A 105 4.39 -5.35 -10.29
C PHE A 105 4.66 -6.23 -11.52
N GLU A 106 5.34 -5.69 -12.53
CA GLU A 106 5.61 -6.37 -13.79
C GLU A 106 7.11 -6.53 -13.99
N ALA A 107 7.55 -7.65 -14.58
CA ALA A 107 8.98 -7.88 -14.81
C ALA A 107 9.54 -6.89 -15.83
N SER A 108 10.69 -6.29 -15.55
CA SER A 108 11.48 -5.61 -16.58
C SER A 108 12.44 -6.61 -17.24
N GLY A 109 12.75 -6.38 -18.52
CA GLY A 109 13.58 -7.28 -19.32
C GLY A 109 15.03 -7.47 -18.83
N ASP A 110 15.44 -6.72 -17.81
CA ASP A 110 16.75 -6.76 -17.13
C ASP A 110 16.73 -7.56 -15.81
N GLY A 111 15.62 -8.25 -15.50
CA GLY A 111 15.45 -8.99 -14.25
C GLY A 111 14.97 -8.15 -13.06
N GLY A 112 14.70 -6.87 -13.29
CA GLY A 112 14.04 -5.97 -12.34
C GLY A 112 12.50 -6.03 -12.39
N CYS A 113 11.88 -4.96 -11.91
CA CYS A 113 10.43 -4.78 -11.84
C CYS A 113 10.03 -3.35 -12.18
N ILE A 114 8.94 -3.20 -12.92
CA ILE A 114 8.17 -1.96 -13.06
C ILE A 114 6.97 -2.04 -12.12
N CYS A 115 6.92 -1.15 -11.15
CA CYS A 115 5.78 -0.97 -10.26
C CYS A 115 4.86 0.12 -10.85
N ARG A 116 3.62 -0.26 -11.14
CA ARG A 116 2.57 0.65 -11.60
C ARG A 116 1.60 0.89 -10.47
N MET A 117 1.30 2.15 -10.20
CA MET A 117 0.34 2.54 -9.19
C MET A 117 -0.67 3.51 -9.79
N THR A 118 -1.95 3.23 -9.60
CA THR A 118 -3.04 4.16 -9.87
C THR A 118 -3.73 4.49 -8.56
N SER A 119 -4.07 5.76 -8.36
CA SER A 119 -4.85 6.25 -7.22
C SER A 119 -6.05 7.03 -7.75
N GLU A 120 -7.24 6.79 -7.20
CA GLU A 120 -8.50 7.44 -7.59
C GLU A 120 -9.43 7.77 -6.42
#